data_AF-A0A7L2PNF6-F1
#
_entry.id   AF-A0A7L2PNF6-F1
#
_cell.length_a   1.000
_cell.length_b   1.000
_cell.length_c   1.000
_cell.angle_alpha   90.00
_cell.angle_beta   90.00
_cell.angle_gamma   90.00
#
_symmetry.space_group_name_H-M   'P 1'
#
loop_
_entity.id
_entity.type
_entity.pdbx_description
1 polymer ?
#
loop_
_entity_poly.entity_id
_entity_poly.type
_entity_poly.pdbx_seq_one_letter_code
_entity_poly.pdbx_strand_id
1 'polypeptide(L)'
;PELAVRTRHVALVPDGARAVPGLLRRMRDVLEATSDATTKVVAAAVGRRRPRCLTLEGDIKAWTVRDGHADHRSDQQSDQRGDQRDDQQDDQRDVRHGDLCGALDGAPAVLLLRTRDLFSLPFPLTRPVVTSLSLQAAARGWRLLLLPAAFPLAPRPPPSPHAQWRSQSSLDAQRRALLERFGVKLEVLPDGSRRWHGCAKETPRCFGTVRWQTPEYLLAGRWTPPCCLRALRATARHVLAQLEAAGVRHWLEGGSLLGAVRLGDIIPWDYDVDVGLYRDDVPKCRWLAAVAATGRPVEDPQGFLWEKAAEGEFFRVHFSRANRLHVDLWPFYVRPGAVPVMTKDTWLGHRQDVEFPESFLVPLGTVAFAGVAAKAPNDPRGFLELKFGPGAIESPEYPNPAVRRL
;
A
#
# COMPACT_ATOMS: atom_id res chain seq x y z
N PRO A 1 -22.80 -12.92 19.19
CA PRO A 1 -22.18 -14.25 18.95
C PRO A 1 -21.31 -14.73 20.12
N GLU A 2 -20.54 -13.85 20.77
CA GLU A 2 -19.71 -14.20 21.93
C GLU A 2 -20.51 -14.85 23.07
N LEU A 3 -21.67 -14.28 23.42
CA LEU A 3 -22.59 -14.84 24.43
C LEU A 3 -23.16 -16.23 24.09
N ALA A 4 -23.07 -16.66 22.83
CA ALA A 4 -23.59 -17.95 22.37
C ALA A 4 -22.54 -19.08 22.45
N VAL A 5 -21.27 -18.77 22.71
CA VAL A 5 -20.19 -19.76 22.78
C VAL A 5 -19.75 -19.97 24.22
N ARG A 6 -19.88 -21.20 24.73
CA ARG A 6 -19.46 -21.58 26.10
C ARG A 6 -18.26 -22.54 26.12
N THR A 7 -17.74 -22.91 24.96
CA THR A 7 -16.61 -23.83 24.80
C THR A 7 -15.28 -23.08 24.74
N ARG A 8 -14.17 -23.78 25.04
CA ARG A 8 -12.81 -23.22 24.95
C ARG A 8 -12.33 -22.99 23.51
N HIS A 9 -12.92 -23.70 22.56
CA HIS A 9 -12.58 -23.66 21.14
C HIS A 9 -13.82 -23.42 20.30
N VAL A 10 -13.63 -22.78 19.14
CA VAL A 10 -14.63 -22.58 18.10
C VAL A 10 -14.11 -23.19 16.80
N ALA A 11 -14.97 -23.92 16.10
CA ALA A 11 -14.75 -24.33 14.72
C ALA A 11 -15.65 -23.49 13.79
N LEU A 12 -15.04 -22.73 12.89
CA LEU A 12 -15.72 -22.03 11.82
C LEU A 12 -15.86 -23.00 10.64
N VAL A 13 -17.09 -23.42 10.38
CA VAL A 13 -17.40 -24.47 9.39
C VAL A 13 -18.14 -23.83 8.21
N PRO A 14 -17.59 -23.86 6.99
CA PRO A 14 -18.28 -23.34 5.82
C PRO A 14 -19.45 -24.25 5.44
N ASP A 15 -20.47 -23.66 4.80
CA ASP A 15 -21.61 -24.42 4.30
C ASP A 15 -21.17 -25.52 3.32
N GLY A 16 -21.83 -26.67 3.39
CA GLY A 16 -21.51 -27.87 2.61
C GLY A 16 -20.44 -28.77 3.22
N ALA A 17 -19.77 -28.40 4.31
CA ALA A 17 -18.91 -29.34 5.04
C ALA A 17 -19.73 -30.35 5.84
N ARG A 18 -19.32 -31.63 5.83
CA ARG A 18 -19.90 -32.71 6.63
C ARG A 18 -18.90 -33.19 7.67
N ALA A 19 -19.37 -33.42 8.90
CA ALA A 19 -18.54 -33.91 9.98
C ALA A 19 -18.04 -35.34 9.75
N VAL A 20 -16.84 -35.63 10.24
CA VAL A 20 -16.27 -36.97 10.35
C VAL A 20 -15.82 -37.22 11.78
N PRO A 21 -15.88 -38.48 12.28
CA PRO A 21 -15.44 -38.80 13.63
C PRO A 21 -13.99 -38.38 13.88
N GLY A 22 -13.73 -37.82 15.06
CA GLY A 22 -12.36 -37.55 15.54
C GLY A 22 -11.63 -36.35 14.94
N LEU A 23 -11.97 -35.84 13.76
CA LEU A 23 -11.17 -34.79 13.09
C LEU A 23 -11.13 -33.46 13.86
N LEU A 24 -12.26 -32.99 14.41
CA LEU A 24 -12.26 -31.78 15.26
C LEU A 24 -11.43 -31.97 16.54
N ARG A 25 -11.42 -33.19 17.09
CA ARG A 25 -10.61 -33.53 18.26
C ARG A 25 -9.13 -33.48 17.90
N ARG A 26 -8.73 -34.09 16.78
CA ARG A 26 -7.37 -34.01 16.24
C ARG A 26 -6.93 -32.57 16.01
N MET A 27 -7.76 -31.73 15.39
CA MET A 27 -7.46 -30.31 15.16
C MET A 27 -7.21 -29.56 16.48
N ARG A 28 -8.04 -29.80 17.50
CA ARG A 28 -7.86 -29.23 18.84
C ARG A 28 -6.55 -29.71 19.48
N ASP A 29 -6.30 -31.01 19.44
CA ASP A 29 -5.13 -31.61 20.08
C ASP A 29 -3.83 -31.08 19.44
N VAL A 30 -3.80 -30.91 18.11
CA VAL A 30 -2.69 -30.25 17.41
C VAL A 30 -2.55 -28.78 17.84
N LEU A 31 -3.65 -28.02 17.93
CA LEU A 31 -3.60 -26.61 18.36
C LEU A 31 -3.02 -26.46 19.78
N GLU A 32 -3.36 -27.37 20.69
CA GLU A 32 -2.87 -27.33 22.07
C GLU A 32 -1.46 -27.92 22.24
N ALA A 33 -1.06 -28.87 21.39
CA ALA A 33 0.30 -29.41 21.36
C ALA A 33 1.32 -28.44 20.73
N THR A 34 0.86 -27.42 19.99
CA THR A 34 1.75 -26.47 19.32
C THR A 34 2.44 -25.55 20.35
N SER A 35 3.77 -25.63 20.44
CA SER A 35 4.58 -24.78 21.32
C SER A 35 4.82 -23.37 20.76
N ASP A 36 4.63 -23.18 19.46
CA ASP A 36 4.75 -21.89 18.80
C ASP A 36 3.55 -21.00 19.14
N ALA A 37 3.80 -19.94 19.90
CA ALA A 37 2.79 -18.99 20.33
C ALA A 37 2.13 -18.24 19.17
N THR A 38 2.75 -18.20 17.97
CA THR A 38 2.20 -17.53 16.79
C THR A 38 1.15 -18.38 16.06
N THR A 39 1.19 -19.70 16.20
CA THR A 39 0.19 -20.59 15.62
C THR A 39 -1.10 -20.54 16.45
N LYS A 40 -2.11 -19.82 15.94
CA LYS A 40 -3.39 -19.59 16.65
C LYS A 40 -4.57 -20.31 16.03
N VAL A 41 -4.40 -20.85 14.82
CA VAL A 41 -5.48 -21.41 14.02
C VAL A 41 -5.01 -22.70 13.39
N VAL A 42 -5.82 -23.75 13.51
CA VAL A 42 -5.63 -25.00 12.77
C VAL A 42 -6.72 -25.11 11.72
N ALA A 43 -6.35 -25.44 10.49
CA ALA A 43 -7.24 -25.54 9.36
C ALA A 43 -7.25 -26.96 8.78
N ALA A 44 -8.41 -27.38 8.26
CA ALA A 44 -8.54 -28.59 7.46
C ALA A 44 -9.40 -28.28 6.24
N ALA A 45 -9.06 -28.87 5.09
CA ALA A 45 -9.77 -28.62 3.84
C ALA A 45 -11.22 -29.12 3.89
N VAL A 46 -12.06 -28.66 2.96
CA VAL A 46 -13.40 -29.21 2.75
C VAL A 46 -13.51 -29.71 1.30
N GLY A 47 -13.84 -31.00 1.16
CA GLY A 47 -13.88 -31.68 -0.13
C GLY A 47 -12.50 -32.07 -0.66
N ARG A 48 -12.41 -32.31 -1.97
CA ARG A 48 -11.18 -32.80 -2.63
C ARG A 48 -10.16 -31.69 -2.92
N ARG A 49 -10.61 -30.43 -3.02
CA ARG A 49 -9.74 -29.29 -3.31
C ARG A 49 -9.13 -28.77 -2.01
N ARG A 50 -7.80 -28.79 -1.93
CA ARG A 50 -7.07 -28.21 -0.80
C ARG A 50 -6.91 -26.68 -1.00
N PRO A 51 -7.08 -25.86 0.04
CA PRO A 51 -6.72 -24.45 -0.02
C PRO A 51 -5.22 -24.29 -0.31
N ARG A 52 -4.88 -23.24 -1.05
CA ARG A 52 -3.49 -22.82 -1.25
C ARG A 52 -2.98 -22.20 0.05
N CYS A 53 -1.84 -22.68 0.51
CA CYS A 53 -1.12 -22.11 1.65
C CYS A 53 -0.24 -20.96 1.14
N LEU A 54 -0.51 -19.74 1.61
CA LEU A 54 0.20 -18.53 1.19
C LEU A 54 0.91 -17.90 2.39
N THR A 55 2.04 -17.24 2.16
CA THR A 55 2.53 -16.21 3.09
C THR A 55 1.65 -14.96 2.95
N LEU A 56 1.46 -14.22 4.04
CA LEU A 56 0.66 -13.01 4.05
C LEU A 56 1.33 -11.99 4.96
N GLU A 57 1.72 -10.86 4.39
CA GLU A 57 2.27 -9.72 5.13
C GLU A 57 1.37 -8.51 4.95
N GLY A 58 0.95 -7.91 6.06
CA GLY A 58 0.16 -6.69 6.08
C GLY A 58 1.00 -5.50 6.52
N ASP A 59 1.17 -4.52 5.64
CA ASP A 59 1.75 -3.22 5.96
C ASP A 59 0.62 -2.21 6.16
N ILE A 60 0.26 -2.00 7.42
CA ILE A 60 -0.82 -1.07 7.82
C ILE A 60 -0.45 0.37 7.44
N LYS A 61 0.82 0.76 7.59
CA LYS A 61 1.29 2.11 7.25
C LYS A 61 1.16 2.36 5.75
N ALA A 62 1.50 1.38 4.92
CA ALA A 62 1.46 1.47 3.46
C ALA A 62 0.14 0.96 2.83
N TRP A 63 -0.89 0.66 3.61
CA TRP A 63 -2.20 0.18 3.11
C TRP A 63 -2.09 -1.05 2.20
N THR A 64 -1.06 -1.86 2.39
CA THR A 64 -0.65 -2.89 1.43
C THR A 64 -0.67 -4.26 2.06
N VAL A 65 -1.18 -5.23 1.32
CA VAL A 65 -1.11 -6.64 1.67
C VAL A 65 -0.31 -7.36 0.60
N ARG A 66 0.63 -8.21 1.01
CA ARG A 66 1.48 -9.00 0.11
C ARG A 66 1.27 -10.47 0.36
N ASP A 67 0.80 -11.17 -0.66
CA ASP A 67 0.72 -12.62 -0.71
C ASP A 67 1.99 -13.17 -1.35
N GLY A 68 2.50 -14.28 -0.82
CA GLY A 68 3.60 -15.04 -1.42
C GLY A 68 3.32 -16.53 -1.38
N HIS A 69 4.12 -17.31 -2.11
CA HIS A 69 4.08 -18.77 -2.00
C HIS A 69 4.66 -19.16 -0.63
N ALA A 70 3.96 -20.02 0.11
CA ALA A 70 4.54 -20.63 1.30
C ALA A 70 5.63 -21.60 0.85
N ASP A 71 6.87 -21.41 1.31
CA ASP A 71 7.92 -22.40 1.10
C ASP A 71 7.47 -23.71 1.73
N HIS A 72 7.30 -24.74 0.90
CA HIS A 72 7.24 -26.11 1.41
C HIS A 72 8.63 -26.42 1.96
N ARG A 73 8.84 -26.19 3.26
CA ARG A 73 9.88 -26.91 3.98
C ARG A 73 9.44 -28.37 4.02
N SER A 74 9.70 -29.10 2.94
CA SER A 74 9.99 -30.52 3.08
C SER A 74 11.26 -30.60 3.91
N ASP A 75 11.16 -31.03 5.16
CA ASP A 75 12.29 -31.53 5.94
C ASP A 75 12.85 -32.77 5.20
N GLN A 76 13.55 -32.56 4.10
CA GLN A 76 14.45 -33.54 3.50
C GLN A 76 15.86 -33.20 3.98
N GLN A 77 16.11 -33.45 5.26
CA GLN A 77 17.47 -33.54 5.77
C GLN A 77 17.53 -34.58 6.89
N SER A 78 17.58 -35.86 6.49
CA SER A 78 18.34 -36.93 7.18
C SER A 78 18.12 -38.31 6.55
N ASP A 79 18.25 -38.45 5.23
CA ASP A 79 18.59 -39.75 4.64
C ASP A 79 20.12 -39.87 4.57
N GLN A 80 20.70 -40.31 5.69
CA GLN A 80 21.93 -41.11 5.75
C GLN A 80 22.32 -41.32 7.21
N ARG A 81 21.89 -42.44 7.80
CA ARG A 81 22.70 -43.28 8.72
C ARG A 81 21.87 -44.45 9.25
N GLY A 82 22.39 -45.65 9.02
CA GLY A 82 22.43 -46.70 10.04
C GLY A 82 21.22 -47.63 10.11
N ASP A 83 21.37 -48.75 9.43
CA ASP A 83 20.76 -50.05 9.73
C ASP A 83 20.88 -50.37 11.25
N GLN A 84 19.75 -50.48 11.95
CA GLN A 84 19.59 -51.32 13.14
C GLN A 84 18.10 -51.46 13.50
N ARG A 85 17.68 -52.72 13.62
CA ARG A 85 16.35 -53.18 14.04
C ARG A 85 16.11 -52.83 15.51
N ASP A 86 14.91 -52.35 15.83
CA ASP A 86 14.20 -52.73 17.06
C ASP A 86 12.70 -52.41 16.93
N ASP A 87 11.89 -53.42 17.22
CA ASP A 87 10.43 -53.42 17.24
C ASP A 87 9.89 -52.62 18.45
N GLN A 88 8.68 -52.05 18.27
CA GLN A 88 7.81 -51.42 19.28
C GLN A 88 8.08 -49.95 19.65
N GLN A 89 7.50 -49.03 18.88
CA GLN A 89 6.77 -47.83 19.35
C GLN A 89 6.37 -46.97 18.14
N ASP A 90 5.20 -47.25 17.56
CA ASP A 90 4.75 -46.62 16.30
C ASP A 90 3.40 -45.90 16.44
N ASP A 91 3.23 -45.11 17.52
CA ASP A 91 1.97 -44.35 17.75
C ASP A 91 2.17 -42.91 18.27
N GLN A 92 3.39 -42.36 18.21
CA GLN A 92 3.69 -41.00 18.71
C GLN A 92 4.42 -40.05 17.75
N ARG A 93 4.71 -40.46 16.49
CA ARG A 93 5.48 -39.63 15.54
C ARG A 93 4.65 -38.77 14.58
N ASP A 94 3.32 -38.82 14.63
CA ASP A 94 2.47 -38.27 13.55
C ASP A 94 1.79 -36.90 13.84
N VAL A 95 2.29 -36.16 14.84
CA VAL A 95 1.68 -34.90 15.33
C VAL A 95 2.15 -33.65 14.56
N ARG A 96 3.13 -33.75 13.64
CA ARG A 96 3.81 -32.57 13.04
C ARG A 96 3.64 -32.35 11.53
N HIS A 97 2.85 -33.14 10.81
CA HIS A 97 2.67 -32.93 9.36
C HIS A 97 1.56 -31.91 9.10
N GLY A 98 1.89 -30.63 8.93
CA GLY A 98 0.96 -29.59 8.49
C GLY A 98 1.70 -28.38 7.92
N ASP A 99 1.09 -27.68 6.96
CA ASP A 99 1.73 -26.51 6.31
C ASP A 99 1.43 -25.24 7.10
N LEU A 100 2.46 -24.47 7.45
CA LEU A 100 2.30 -23.21 8.18
C LEU A 100 2.06 -22.04 7.22
N CYS A 101 0.86 -21.46 7.26
CA CYS A 101 0.39 -20.45 6.32
C CYS A 101 0.18 -19.09 7.01
N GLY A 102 0.38 -18.01 6.27
CA GLY A 102 -0.14 -16.67 6.63
C GLY A 102 -1.58 -16.46 6.17
N ALA A 103 -1.97 -17.10 5.06
CA ALA A 103 -3.34 -17.07 4.53
C ALA A 103 -3.71 -18.38 3.84
N LEU A 104 -5.02 -18.60 3.70
CA LEU A 104 -5.59 -19.69 2.93
C LEU A 104 -6.45 -19.14 1.80
N ASP A 105 -6.23 -19.64 0.58
CA ASP A 105 -6.96 -19.15 -0.60
C ASP A 105 -7.44 -20.28 -1.54
N GLY A 106 -8.48 -19.98 -2.32
CA GLY A 106 -8.90 -20.82 -3.44
C GLY A 106 -9.67 -22.11 -3.10
N ALA A 107 -9.87 -22.46 -1.82
CA ALA A 107 -10.77 -23.55 -1.44
C ALA A 107 -11.36 -23.36 -0.03
N PRO A 108 -12.53 -23.93 0.26
CA PRO A 108 -13.14 -23.86 1.59
C PRO A 108 -12.33 -24.68 2.61
N ALA A 109 -12.29 -24.18 3.84
CA ALA A 109 -11.62 -24.82 4.97
C ALA A 109 -12.44 -24.66 6.25
N VAL A 110 -12.38 -25.67 7.12
CA VAL A 110 -12.80 -25.54 8.52
C VAL A 110 -11.63 -24.94 9.29
N LEU A 111 -11.89 -23.88 10.06
CA LEU A 111 -10.90 -23.23 10.91
C LEU A 111 -11.22 -23.50 12.37
N LEU A 112 -10.27 -24.02 13.15
CA LEU A 112 -10.38 -24.22 14.58
C LEU A 112 -9.39 -23.32 15.32
N LEU A 113 -9.90 -22.57 16.30
CA LEU A 113 -9.12 -21.66 17.13
C LEU A 113 -9.72 -21.57 18.53
N ARG A 114 -8.94 -21.03 19.48
CA ARG A 114 -9.45 -20.79 20.83
C ARG A 114 -10.49 -19.69 20.79
N THR A 115 -11.55 -19.84 21.58
CA THR A 115 -12.65 -18.86 21.67
C THR A 115 -12.13 -17.46 22.03
N ARG A 116 -11.19 -17.39 22.98
CA ARG A 116 -10.52 -16.13 23.37
C ARG A 116 -9.76 -15.46 22.23
N ASP A 117 -9.11 -16.26 21.36
CA ASP A 117 -8.30 -15.75 20.27
C ASP A 117 -9.26 -15.20 19.19
N LEU A 118 -10.30 -15.94 18.83
CA LEU A 118 -11.33 -15.49 17.88
C LEU A 118 -11.94 -14.14 18.31
N PHE A 119 -12.45 -14.05 19.54
CA PHE A 119 -13.15 -12.85 20.00
C PHE A 119 -12.22 -11.71 20.44
N SER A 120 -10.90 -11.93 20.47
CA SER A 120 -9.91 -10.84 20.57
C SER A 120 -9.71 -10.07 19.25
N LEU A 121 -10.21 -10.60 18.14
CA LEU A 121 -10.18 -9.94 16.84
C LEU A 121 -11.26 -8.85 16.78
N PRO A 122 -11.00 -7.67 16.19
CA PRO A 122 -12.02 -6.62 16.09
C PRO A 122 -13.21 -7.02 15.22
N PHE A 123 -12.98 -7.91 14.24
CA PHE A 123 -13.97 -8.30 13.23
C PHE A 123 -13.98 -9.83 13.05
N PRO A 124 -14.37 -10.60 14.09
CA PRO A 124 -14.13 -12.05 14.14
C PRO A 124 -14.91 -12.87 13.11
N LEU A 125 -16.07 -12.37 12.66
CA LEU A 125 -16.99 -13.08 11.76
C LEU A 125 -17.31 -12.27 10.49
N THR A 126 -16.52 -11.26 10.17
CA THR A 126 -16.72 -10.46 8.95
C THR A 126 -16.47 -11.33 7.72
N ARG A 127 -17.34 -11.20 6.71
CA ARG A 127 -17.28 -12.00 5.48
C ARG A 127 -16.41 -11.33 4.41
N PRO A 128 -15.69 -12.10 3.58
CA PRO A 128 -15.48 -13.55 3.66
C PRO A 128 -14.62 -13.95 4.87
N VAL A 129 -15.09 -14.90 5.68
CA VAL A 129 -14.52 -15.19 7.02
C VAL A 129 -13.05 -15.61 6.96
N VAL A 130 -12.69 -16.49 6.01
CA VAL A 130 -11.31 -16.94 5.84
C VAL A 130 -10.37 -15.78 5.49
N THR A 131 -10.77 -14.93 4.54
CA THR A 131 -9.98 -13.75 4.13
C THR A 131 -9.88 -12.73 5.27
N SER A 132 -10.99 -12.42 5.93
CA SER A 132 -11.01 -11.46 7.04
C SER A 132 -10.16 -11.92 8.22
N LEU A 133 -10.23 -13.21 8.55
CA LEU A 133 -9.41 -13.80 9.60
C LEU A 133 -7.93 -13.81 9.20
N SER A 134 -7.59 -14.17 7.97
CA SER A 134 -6.19 -14.17 7.49
C SER A 134 -5.57 -12.77 7.59
N LEU A 135 -6.28 -11.72 7.16
CA LEU A 135 -5.82 -10.33 7.26
C LEU A 135 -5.59 -9.89 8.71
N GLN A 136 -6.53 -10.22 9.62
CA GLN A 136 -6.39 -9.88 11.04
C GLN A 136 -5.32 -10.70 11.75
N ALA A 137 -5.12 -11.95 11.33
CA ALA A 137 -4.07 -12.85 11.80
C ALA A 137 -2.70 -12.31 11.39
N ALA A 138 -2.50 -11.98 10.10
CA ALA A 138 -1.25 -11.40 9.62
C ALA A 138 -0.89 -10.09 10.35
N ALA A 139 -1.87 -9.21 10.59
CA ALA A 139 -1.66 -7.97 11.36
C ALA A 139 -1.25 -8.21 12.82
N ARG A 140 -1.49 -9.41 13.37
CA ARG A 140 -1.10 -9.83 14.73
C ARG A 140 0.10 -10.78 14.75
N GLY A 141 0.71 -11.05 13.60
CA GLY A 141 1.77 -12.06 13.46
C GLY A 141 1.31 -13.49 13.72
N TRP A 142 0.01 -13.78 13.58
CA TRP A 142 -0.53 -15.14 13.75
C TRP A 142 -0.34 -15.96 12.50
N ARG A 143 -0.25 -17.29 12.68
CA ARG A 143 -0.12 -18.28 11.63
C ARG A 143 -1.28 -19.28 11.67
N LEU A 144 -1.59 -19.85 10.52
CA LEU A 144 -2.60 -20.87 10.31
C LEU A 144 -1.90 -22.18 9.94
N LEU A 145 -2.09 -23.25 10.71
CA LEU A 145 -1.55 -24.56 10.40
C LEU A 145 -2.56 -25.38 9.60
N LEU A 146 -2.28 -25.64 8.32
CA LEU A 146 -3.13 -26.42 7.42
C LEU A 146 -2.78 -27.91 7.49
N LEU A 147 -3.66 -28.70 8.09
CA LEU A 147 -3.48 -30.15 8.21
C LEU A 147 -3.67 -30.86 6.84
N PRO A 148 -3.00 -32.01 6.62
CA PRO A 148 -3.24 -32.93 5.53
C PRO A 148 -4.50 -33.77 5.83
N ALA A 149 -5.61 -33.09 6.11
CA ALA A 149 -6.89 -33.69 6.41
C ALA A 149 -8.01 -32.87 5.77
N ALA A 150 -9.11 -33.53 5.44
CA ALA A 150 -10.25 -32.90 4.81
C ALA A 150 -11.57 -33.38 5.42
N PHE A 151 -12.50 -32.46 5.62
CA PHE A 151 -13.90 -32.77 5.84
C PHE A 151 -14.57 -33.10 4.51
N PRO A 152 -15.42 -34.13 4.43
CA PRO A 152 -16.18 -34.42 3.22
C PRO A 152 -17.16 -33.29 2.88
N LEU A 153 -17.45 -33.14 1.58
CA LEU A 153 -18.51 -32.26 1.11
C LEU A 153 -19.86 -32.99 1.19
N ALA A 154 -20.90 -32.31 1.64
CA ALA A 154 -22.27 -32.79 1.57
C ALA A 154 -22.65 -33.04 0.08
N PRO A 155 -23.28 -34.17 -0.25
CA PRO A 155 -23.77 -34.42 -1.60
C PRO A 155 -24.74 -33.32 -2.01
N ARG A 156 -24.40 -32.57 -3.06
CA ARG A 156 -25.26 -31.55 -3.65
C ARG A 156 -25.17 -31.66 -5.17
N PRO A 157 -26.27 -31.45 -5.91
CA PRO A 157 -26.21 -31.37 -7.35
C PRO A 157 -25.25 -30.23 -7.75
N PRO A 158 -24.52 -30.37 -8.87
CA PRO A 158 -23.64 -29.31 -9.33
C PRO A 158 -24.47 -28.05 -9.58
N PRO A 159 -24.03 -26.88 -9.09
CA PRO A 159 -24.75 -25.64 -9.32
C PRO A 159 -24.77 -25.34 -10.83
N SER A 160 -25.90 -24.80 -11.31
CA SER A 160 -25.99 -24.32 -12.69
C SER A 160 -24.94 -23.23 -12.97
N PRO A 161 -24.52 -23.01 -14.24
CA PRO A 161 -23.56 -21.96 -14.58
C PRO A 161 -23.99 -20.57 -14.05
N HIS A 162 -25.29 -20.26 -14.11
CA HIS A 162 -25.84 -19.03 -13.57
C HIS A 162 -25.71 -18.93 -12.03
N ALA A 163 -25.98 -20.03 -11.31
CA ALA A 163 -25.82 -20.06 -9.86
C ALA A 163 -24.35 -19.92 -9.44
N GLN A 164 -23.42 -20.55 -10.19
CA GLN A 164 -21.97 -20.39 -9.99
C GLN A 164 -21.54 -18.95 -10.19
N TRP A 165 -21.95 -18.31 -11.29
CA TRP A 165 -21.67 -16.91 -11.57
C TRP A 165 -22.19 -15.99 -10.46
N ARG A 166 -23.47 -16.15 -10.05
CA ARG A 166 -24.05 -15.34 -8.95
C ARG A 166 -23.28 -15.49 -7.64
N SER A 167 -22.87 -16.72 -7.30
CA SER A 167 -22.08 -16.99 -6.11
C SER A 167 -20.71 -16.33 -6.17
N GLN A 168 -20.01 -16.47 -7.29
CA GLN A 168 -18.69 -15.86 -7.50
C GLN A 168 -18.76 -14.33 -7.45
N SER A 169 -19.72 -13.72 -8.17
CA SER A 169 -19.92 -12.26 -8.13
C SER A 169 -20.24 -11.74 -6.73
N SER A 170 -21.00 -12.49 -5.93
CA SER A 170 -21.27 -12.14 -4.53
C SER A 170 -20.01 -12.23 -3.66
N LEU A 171 -19.18 -13.26 -3.84
CA LEU A 171 -17.91 -13.40 -3.12
C LEU A 171 -16.93 -12.28 -3.49
N ASP A 172 -16.83 -11.93 -4.76
CA ASP A 172 -15.98 -10.84 -5.25
C ASP A 172 -16.43 -9.48 -4.69
N ALA A 173 -17.74 -9.24 -4.62
CA ALA A 173 -18.31 -8.04 -3.99
C ALA A 173 -18.02 -8.00 -2.48
N GLN A 174 -18.21 -9.12 -1.77
CA GLN A 174 -17.89 -9.22 -0.34
C GLN A 174 -16.39 -9.01 -0.07
N ARG A 175 -15.51 -9.59 -0.90
CA ARG A 175 -14.06 -9.41 -0.77
C ARG A 175 -13.67 -7.95 -0.97
N ARG A 176 -14.20 -7.27 -2.00
CA ARG A 176 -13.94 -5.83 -2.21
C ARG A 176 -14.36 -4.98 -1.02
N ALA A 177 -15.57 -5.19 -0.51
CA ALA A 177 -16.07 -4.47 0.66
C ALA A 177 -15.23 -4.74 1.93
N LEU A 178 -14.74 -5.98 2.11
CA LEU A 178 -13.84 -6.32 3.21
C LEU A 178 -12.51 -5.55 3.12
N LEU A 179 -11.86 -5.57 1.95
CA LEU A 179 -10.58 -4.90 1.74
C LEU A 179 -10.71 -3.38 1.93
N GLU A 180 -11.78 -2.80 1.42
CA GLU A 180 -12.11 -1.39 1.64
C GLU A 180 -12.26 -1.07 3.14
N ARG A 181 -13.06 -1.87 3.86
CA ARG A 181 -13.28 -1.71 5.30
C ARG A 181 -11.99 -1.81 6.12
N PHE A 182 -11.05 -2.67 5.70
CA PHE A 182 -9.77 -2.86 6.39
C PHE A 182 -8.73 -1.80 5.98
N GLY A 183 -9.06 -0.95 5.01
CA GLY A 183 -8.16 0.05 4.47
C GLY A 183 -7.00 -0.59 3.71
N VAL A 184 -7.25 -1.69 3.00
CA VAL A 184 -6.31 -2.24 2.02
C VAL A 184 -6.53 -1.49 0.71
N LYS A 185 -5.46 -0.90 0.17
CA LYS A 185 -5.48 -0.13 -1.08
C LYS A 185 -4.67 -0.80 -2.20
N LEU A 186 -3.77 -1.72 -1.83
CA LEU A 186 -2.97 -2.51 -2.75
C LEU A 186 -2.84 -3.95 -2.24
N GLU A 187 -3.16 -4.92 -3.10
CA GLU A 187 -2.74 -6.31 -2.93
C GLU A 187 -1.60 -6.59 -3.92
N VAL A 188 -0.52 -7.20 -3.43
CA VAL A 188 0.55 -7.79 -4.27
C VAL A 188 0.35 -9.30 -4.21
N LEU A 189 0.07 -9.91 -5.36
CA LEU A 189 -0.18 -11.34 -5.48
C LEU A 189 1.12 -12.14 -5.54
N PRO A 190 1.07 -13.49 -5.36
CA PRO A 190 2.27 -14.33 -5.37
C PRO A 190 3.07 -14.32 -6.67
N ASP A 191 2.45 -13.94 -7.79
CA ASP A 191 3.08 -13.77 -9.10
C ASP A 191 3.67 -12.37 -9.32
N GLY A 192 3.60 -11.50 -8.30
CA GLY A 192 4.04 -10.10 -8.36
C GLY A 192 3.00 -9.15 -8.98
N SER A 193 1.88 -9.65 -9.48
CA SER A 193 0.82 -8.80 -10.02
C SER A 193 0.15 -7.97 -8.92
N ARG A 194 -0.38 -6.80 -9.31
CA ARG A 194 -0.91 -5.79 -8.37
C ARG A 194 -2.40 -5.59 -8.58
N ARG A 195 -3.18 -5.67 -7.51
CA ARG A 195 -4.62 -5.32 -7.50
C ARG A 195 -4.87 -4.08 -6.66
N TRP A 196 -5.56 -3.11 -7.24
CA TRP A 196 -5.79 -1.80 -6.64
C TRP A 196 -7.21 -1.69 -6.09
N HIS A 197 -7.31 -1.16 -4.87
CA HIS A 197 -8.57 -0.94 -4.14
C HIS A 197 -8.70 0.50 -3.64
N GLY A 198 -7.99 1.42 -4.29
CA GLY A 198 -7.93 2.83 -3.96
C GLY A 198 -8.40 3.73 -5.09
N CYS A 199 -7.94 4.98 -5.09
CA CYS A 199 -8.35 5.96 -6.09
C CYS A 199 -7.83 5.64 -7.50
N ALA A 200 -8.59 6.10 -8.49
CA ALA A 200 -8.28 6.07 -9.92
C ALA A 200 -8.49 7.47 -10.54
N LYS A 201 -8.39 7.57 -11.86
CA LYS A 201 -8.50 8.86 -12.56
C LYS A 201 -9.94 9.37 -12.56
N GLU A 202 -10.90 8.47 -12.43
CA GLU A 202 -12.34 8.74 -12.45
C GLU A 202 -12.94 8.93 -11.04
N THR A 203 -12.13 8.72 -9.99
CA THR A 203 -12.59 8.82 -8.60
C THR A 203 -11.88 9.96 -7.87
N PRO A 204 -12.47 10.49 -6.79
CA PRO A 204 -11.74 11.33 -5.85
C PRO A 204 -10.48 10.66 -5.29
N ARG A 205 -9.53 11.50 -4.84
CA ARG A 205 -8.35 11.03 -4.10
C ARG A 205 -8.78 10.43 -2.75
N CYS A 206 -7.94 9.59 -2.15
CA CYS A 206 -8.32 8.84 -0.96
C CYS A 206 -8.42 9.64 0.34
N PHE A 207 -7.98 10.90 0.35
CA PHE A 207 -8.03 11.74 1.53
C PHE A 207 -8.64 13.12 1.24
N GLY A 208 -9.29 13.68 2.26
CA GLY A 208 -9.99 14.97 2.18
C GLY A 208 -9.06 16.19 2.03
N THR A 209 -9.58 17.36 2.38
CA THR A 209 -8.77 18.60 2.42
C THR A 209 -7.73 18.52 3.52
N VAL A 210 -6.47 18.79 3.17
CA VAL A 210 -5.36 18.83 4.13
C VAL A 210 -5.52 20.07 5.00
N ARG A 211 -5.43 19.90 6.32
CA ARG A 211 -5.49 21.00 7.30
C ARG A 211 -4.19 21.04 8.08
N TRP A 212 -3.65 22.22 8.35
CA TRP A 212 -2.41 22.40 9.11
C TRP A 212 -1.24 21.55 8.58
N GLN A 213 -1.15 21.43 7.24
CA GLN A 213 -0.15 20.61 6.54
C GLN A 213 -0.14 19.13 6.93
N THR A 214 -1.20 18.64 7.58
CA THR A 214 -1.28 17.27 8.12
C THR A 214 -2.47 16.54 7.50
N PRO A 215 -2.25 15.63 6.54
CA PRO A 215 -3.30 14.79 5.98
C PRO A 215 -3.88 13.81 7.01
N GLU A 216 -5.15 13.43 6.85
CA GLU A 216 -5.85 12.56 7.80
C GLU A 216 -5.21 11.17 7.97
N TYR A 217 -4.55 10.67 6.91
CA TYR A 217 -3.84 9.39 6.99
C TYR A 217 -2.68 9.43 7.98
N LEU A 218 -2.00 10.58 8.10
CA LEU A 218 -0.96 10.75 9.10
C LEU A 218 -1.58 10.67 10.49
N LEU A 219 -2.73 11.30 10.75
CA LEU A 219 -3.43 11.18 12.04
C LEU A 219 -3.85 9.73 12.34
N ALA A 220 -4.23 8.97 11.31
CA ALA A 220 -4.56 7.55 11.42
C ALA A 220 -3.35 6.61 11.59
N GLY A 221 -2.13 7.16 11.65
CA GLY A 221 -0.89 6.38 11.79
C GLY A 221 -0.50 5.60 10.56
N ARG A 222 -0.91 6.10 9.41
CA ARG A 222 -0.59 5.56 8.10
C ARG A 222 0.17 6.60 7.29
N TRP A 223 0.77 6.14 6.20
CA TRP A 223 1.41 6.98 5.20
C TRP A 223 0.47 7.23 4.02
N THR A 224 0.96 7.85 2.96
CA THR A 224 0.13 8.18 1.80
C THR A 224 -0.37 6.89 1.15
N PRO A 225 -1.68 6.78 0.82
CA PRO A 225 -2.20 5.61 0.12
C PRO A 225 -1.41 5.32 -1.17
N PRO A 226 -1.05 4.06 -1.43
CA PRO A 226 -0.17 3.70 -2.56
C PRO A 226 -0.80 4.05 -3.92
N CYS A 227 -2.13 4.05 -4.01
CA CYS A 227 -2.86 4.51 -5.19
C CYS A 227 -2.67 6.02 -5.43
N CYS A 228 -2.60 6.82 -4.36
CA CYS A 228 -2.32 8.25 -4.45
C CYS A 228 -0.88 8.49 -4.88
N LEU A 229 0.10 7.80 -4.28
CA LEU A 229 1.50 7.88 -4.72
C LEU A 229 1.66 7.46 -6.18
N ARG A 230 0.96 6.42 -6.64
CA ARG A 230 0.95 6.04 -8.07
C ARG A 230 0.43 7.17 -8.96
N ALA A 231 -0.67 7.82 -8.57
CA ALA A 231 -1.23 8.95 -9.31
C ALA A 231 -0.28 10.15 -9.31
N LEU A 232 0.33 10.50 -8.18
CA LEU A 232 1.34 11.57 -8.09
C LEU A 232 2.55 11.29 -8.99
N ARG A 233 3.11 10.07 -8.98
CA ARG A 233 4.18 9.69 -9.91
C ARG A 233 3.75 9.78 -11.38
N ALA A 234 2.50 9.47 -11.70
CA ALA A 234 1.98 9.59 -13.05
C ALA A 234 1.85 11.08 -13.47
N THR A 235 1.30 11.92 -12.60
CA THR A 235 1.19 13.37 -12.84
C THR A 235 2.56 14.02 -12.94
N ALA A 236 3.49 13.71 -12.04
CA ALA A 236 4.85 14.25 -12.07
C ALA A 236 5.56 13.91 -13.39
N ARG A 237 5.55 12.63 -13.80
CA ARG A 237 6.16 12.22 -15.08
C ARG A 237 5.52 12.93 -16.28
N HIS A 238 4.20 13.09 -16.29
CA HIS A 238 3.50 13.80 -17.35
C HIS A 238 3.92 15.28 -17.41
N VAL A 239 3.88 15.97 -16.27
CA VAL A 239 4.22 17.39 -16.16
C VAL A 239 5.66 17.64 -16.57
N LEU A 240 6.62 16.89 -16.01
CA LEU A 240 8.04 17.01 -16.36
C LEU A 240 8.26 16.79 -17.87
N ALA A 241 7.59 15.80 -18.47
CA ALA A 241 7.67 15.57 -19.91
C ALA A 241 7.10 16.72 -20.74
N GLN A 242 5.99 17.34 -20.32
CA GLN A 242 5.42 18.51 -21.01
C GLN A 242 6.35 19.74 -20.89
N LEU A 243 6.97 19.96 -19.74
CA LEU A 243 7.91 21.06 -19.53
C LEU A 243 9.19 20.89 -20.36
N GLU A 244 9.78 19.69 -20.37
CA GLU A 244 10.94 19.37 -21.20
C GLU A 244 10.64 19.54 -22.70
N ALA A 245 9.52 18.97 -23.18
CA ALA A 245 9.13 19.06 -24.58
C ALA A 245 8.89 20.52 -25.04
N ALA A 246 8.49 21.40 -24.12
CA ALA A 246 8.29 22.82 -24.39
C ALA A 246 9.57 23.67 -24.22
N GLY A 247 10.70 23.09 -23.78
CA GLY A 247 11.92 23.84 -23.50
C GLY A 247 11.77 24.81 -22.33
N VAL A 248 10.96 24.44 -21.33
CA VAL A 248 10.81 25.19 -20.07
C VAL A 248 11.91 24.76 -19.11
N ARG A 249 12.73 25.71 -18.66
CA ARG A 249 13.72 25.46 -17.61
C ARG A 249 12.99 25.23 -16.28
N HIS A 250 13.16 24.05 -15.71
CA HIS A 250 12.50 23.62 -14.48
C HIS A 250 13.42 22.72 -13.64
N TRP A 251 13.08 22.55 -12.36
CA TRP A 251 13.79 21.71 -11.41
C TRP A 251 12.83 21.14 -10.36
N LEU A 252 13.14 19.98 -9.79
CA LEU A 252 12.44 19.51 -8.59
C LEU A 252 12.68 20.47 -7.43
N GLU A 253 11.62 20.76 -6.68
CA GLU A 253 11.63 21.73 -5.59
C GLU A 253 11.17 21.07 -4.28
N GLY A 254 11.44 21.71 -3.14
CA GLY A 254 10.84 21.36 -1.86
C GLY A 254 10.94 19.87 -1.46
N GLY A 255 9.81 19.30 -1.03
CA GLY A 255 9.71 17.90 -0.59
C GLY A 255 9.99 16.90 -1.71
N SER A 256 9.75 17.28 -2.97
CA SER A 256 10.01 16.43 -4.14
C SER A 256 11.50 16.27 -4.42
N LEU A 257 12.28 17.35 -4.35
CA LEU A 257 13.74 17.26 -4.43
C LEU A 257 14.31 16.47 -3.25
N LEU A 258 13.80 16.70 -2.04
CA LEU A 258 14.22 15.97 -0.84
C LEU A 258 13.97 14.46 -0.99
N GLY A 259 12.79 14.07 -1.47
CA GLY A 259 12.45 12.69 -1.78
C GLY A 259 13.34 12.08 -2.86
N ALA A 260 13.62 12.83 -3.94
CA ALA A 260 14.50 12.39 -5.01
C ALA A 260 15.91 12.08 -4.49
N VAL A 261 16.51 12.97 -3.70
CA VAL A 261 17.86 12.78 -3.15
C VAL A 261 17.90 11.64 -2.13
N ARG A 262 16.86 11.48 -1.30
CA ARG A 262 16.83 10.47 -0.24
C ARG A 262 16.48 9.06 -0.74
N LEU A 263 15.52 8.96 -1.67
CA LEU A 263 14.85 7.70 -2.02
C LEU A 263 14.75 7.45 -3.53
N GLY A 264 15.09 8.44 -4.36
CA GLY A 264 14.80 8.40 -5.79
C GLY A 264 13.30 8.47 -6.13
N ASP A 265 12.45 8.87 -5.17
CA ASP A 265 11.00 8.82 -5.28
C ASP A 265 10.33 9.83 -4.32
N ILE A 266 9.00 9.93 -4.38
CA ILE A 266 8.20 10.76 -3.47
C ILE A 266 8.35 10.25 -2.03
N ILE A 267 8.48 11.17 -1.05
CA ILE A 267 8.50 10.81 0.37
C ILE A 267 7.20 10.05 0.71
N PRO A 268 7.24 8.89 1.39
CA PRO A 268 6.07 8.01 1.49
C PRO A 268 4.84 8.60 2.17
N TRP A 269 5.00 9.68 2.93
CA TRP A 269 3.93 10.41 3.61
C TRP A 269 3.56 11.75 2.95
N ASP A 270 4.21 12.12 1.86
CA ASP A 270 3.89 13.34 1.10
C ASP A 270 2.63 13.16 0.25
N TYR A 271 1.97 14.27 -0.09
CA TYR A 271 0.65 14.27 -0.75
C TYR A 271 0.59 15.02 -2.08
N ASP A 272 1.66 15.70 -2.47
CA ASP A 272 1.83 16.47 -3.70
C ASP A 272 3.26 16.33 -4.23
N VAL A 273 3.55 17.07 -5.31
CA VAL A 273 4.87 17.17 -5.93
C VAL A 273 5.12 18.63 -6.27
N ASP A 274 6.33 19.13 -6.03
CA ASP A 274 6.72 20.51 -6.26
C ASP A 274 7.79 20.61 -7.36
N VAL A 275 7.59 21.51 -8.30
CA VAL A 275 8.53 21.81 -9.39
C VAL A 275 8.70 23.32 -9.49
N GLY A 276 9.93 23.80 -9.40
CA GLY A 276 10.27 25.19 -9.71
C GLY A 276 10.50 25.36 -11.21
N LEU A 277 10.18 26.54 -11.75
CA LEU A 277 10.41 26.88 -13.16
C LEU A 277 10.73 28.36 -13.36
N TYR A 278 11.41 28.70 -14.46
CA TYR A 278 11.61 30.09 -14.85
C TYR A 278 10.29 30.72 -15.33
N ARG A 279 9.86 31.81 -14.71
CA ARG A 279 8.62 32.52 -15.02
C ARG A 279 8.54 32.94 -16.49
N ASP A 280 9.65 33.39 -17.06
CA ASP A 280 9.71 33.83 -18.46
C ASP A 280 9.50 32.68 -19.46
N ASP A 281 9.63 31.43 -19.02
CA ASP A 281 9.39 30.24 -19.83
C ASP A 281 7.93 29.76 -19.79
N VAL A 282 7.08 30.31 -18.92
CA VAL A 282 5.64 29.96 -18.83
C VAL A 282 4.93 29.97 -20.20
N PRO A 283 5.13 30.98 -21.08
CA PRO A 283 4.47 31.02 -22.38
C PRO A 283 4.90 29.90 -23.34
N LYS A 284 6.04 29.23 -23.11
CA LYS A 284 6.54 28.16 -24.00
C LYS A 284 5.69 26.90 -23.92
N CYS A 285 5.14 26.60 -22.74
CA CYS A 285 4.24 25.47 -22.56
C CYS A 285 2.79 25.89 -22.88
N ARG A 286 2.20 25.32 -23.93
CA ARG A 286 0.85 25.68 -24.39
C ARG A 286 -0.22 25.59 -23.30
N TRP A 287 -0.10 24.65 -22.36
CA TRP A 287 -1.07 24.47 -21.28
C TRP A 287 -0.96 25.60 -20.25
N LEU A 288 0.27 25.91 -19.83
CA LEU A 288 0.53 27.03 -18.93
C LEU A 288 0.15 28.37 -19.57
N ALA A 289 0.49 28.56 -20.85
CA ALA A 289 0.12 29.76 -21.61
C ALA A 289 -1.40 29.93 -21.69
N ALA A 290 -2.15 28.85 -21.98
CA ALA A 290 -3.61 28.89 -22.06
C ALA A 290 -4.26 29.23 -20.71
N VAL A 291 -3.77 28.62 -19.62
CA VAL A 291 -4.24 28.91 -18.26
C VAL A 291 -3.88 30.34 -17.86
N ALA A 292 -2.67 30.80 -18.15
CA ALA A 292 -2.23 32.16 -17.84
C ALA A 292 -3.03 33.23 -18.60
N ALA A 293 -3.37 32.98 -19.87
CA ALA A 293 -4.10 33.94 -20.69
C ALA A 293 -5.60 34.03 -20.34
N THR A 294 -6.21 32.90 -19.96
CA THR A 294 -7.66 32.83 -19.72
C THR A 294 -8.06 32.89 -18.25
N GLY A 295 -7.13 32.57 -17.34
CA GLY A 295 -7.43 32.34 -15.92
C GLY A 295 -8.33 31.12 -15.67
N ARG A 296 -8.63 30.30 -16.69
CA ARG A 296 -9.54 29.15 -16.58
C ARG A 296 -8.78 27.84 -16.59
N PRO A 297 -9.24 26.82 -15.85
CA PRO A 297 -8.66 25.48 -15.93
C PRO A 297 -8.76 24.89 -17.35
N VAL A 298 -7.70 24.23 -17.81
CA VAL A 298 -7.61 23.55 -19.10
C VAL A 298 -7.32 22.08 -18.88
N GLU A 299 -8.08 21.21 -19.53
CA GLU A 299 -7.85 19.77 -19.49
C GLU A 299 -7.12 19.34 -20.77
N ASP A 300 -5.99 18.65 -20.62
CA ASP A 300 -5.24 18.16 -21.76
C ASP A 300 -5.84 16.84 -22.33
N PRO A 301 -5.41 16.39 -23.52
CA PRO A 301 -5.94 15.17 -24.14
C PRO A 301 -5.75 13.89 -23.33
N GLN A 302 -4.86 13.89 -22.34
CA GLN A 302 -4.65 12.74 -21.46
C GLN A 302 -5.52 12.84 -20.19
N GLY A 303 -6.27 13.92 -20.01
CA GLY A 303 -7.21 14.15 -18.91
C GLY A 303 -6.55 14.73 -17.65
N PHE A 304 -5.35 15.32 -17.74
CA PHE A 304 -4.79 16.10 -16.64
C PHE A 304 -5.33 17.53 -16.68
N LEU A 305 -5.65 18.09 -15.52
CA LEU A 305 -6.28 19.40 -15.39
C LEU A 305 -5.26 20.43 -14.91
N TRP A 306 -4.94 21.39 -15.77
CA TRP A 306 -4.02 22.49 -15.53
C TRP A 306 -4.81 23.71 -15.07
N GLU A 307 -4.42 24.34 -13.99
CA GLU A 307 -5.07 25.55 -13.47
C GLU A 307 -4.08 26.51 -12.82
N LYS A 308 -4.49 27.78 -12.67
CA LYS A 308 -3.78 28.75 -11.86
C LYS A 308 -4.30 28.62 -10.43
N ALA A 309 -3.40 28.55 -9.45
CA ALA A 309 -3.79 28.48 -8.05
C ALA A 309 -4.51 29.77 -7.63
N ALA A 310 -5.48 29.64 -6.74
CA ALA A 310 -6.22 30.80 -6.22
C ALA A 310 -5.46 31.49 -5.07
N GLU A 311 -4.59 30.72 -4.40
CA GLU A 311 -3.90 31.09 -3.16
C GLU A 311 -2.56 31.79 -3.41
N GLY A 312 -2.07 31.86 -4.65
CA GLY A 312 -0.81 32.50 -4.99
C GLY A 312 -0.48 32.46 -6.49
N GLU A 313 0.67 33.01 -6.85
CA GLU A 313 1.12 33.12 -8.25
C GLU A 313 1.83 31.84 -8.73
N PHE A 314 1.17 30.70 -8.62
CA PHE A 314 1.68 29.40 -9.08
C PHE A 314 0.62 28.62 -9.88
N PHE A 315 1.05 27.58 -10.59
CA PHE A 315 0.15 26.70 -11.34
C PHE A 315 0.02 25.35 -10.65
N ARG A 316 -1.13 24.70 -10.84
CA ARG A 316 -1.40 23.38 -10.30
C ARG A 316 -1.87 22.45 -11.41
N VAL A 317 -1.30 21.25 -11.46
CA VAL A 317 -1.70 20.22 -12.43
C VAL A 317 -2.25 19.02 -11.68
N HIS A 318 -3.55 18.79 -11.82
CA HIS A 318 -4.25 17.68 -11.16
C HIS A 318 -4.23 16.41 -12.00
N PHE A 319 -4.23 15.27 -11.31
CA PHE A 319 -4.30 13.94 -11.92
C PHE A 319 -5.54 13.81 -12.81
N SER A 320 -6.67 14.39 -12.40
CA SER A 320 -7.83 14.63 -13.24
C SER A 320 -8.78 15.66 -12.62
N ARG A 321 -9.88 15.96 -13.31
CA ARG A 321 -10.99 16.74 -12.75
C ARG A 321 -11.61 16.11 -11.51
N ALA A 322 -11.75 14.78 -11.49
CA ALA A 322 -12.30 14.05 -10.34
C ALA A 322 -11.25 13.85 -9.23
N ASN A 323 -9.98 13.71 -9.59
CA ASN A 323 -8.90 13.37 -8.68
C ASN A 323 -7.90 14.52 -8.53
N ARG A 324 -8.01 15.25 -7.41
CA ARG A 324 -7.26 16.49 -7.14
C ARG A 324 -5.86 16.28 -6.55
N LEU A 325 -5.28 15.07 -6.62
CA LEU A 325 -3.83 14.90 -6.42
C LEU A 325 -3.08 15.70 -7.48
N HIS A 326 -1.98 16.35 -7.13
CA HIS A 326 -1.42 17.38 -7.99
C HIS A 326 0.10 17.50 -7.95
N VAL A 327 0.61 18.18 -8.96
CA VAL A 327 1.94 18.78 -9.03
C VAL A 327 1.76 20.30 -8.98
N ASP A 328 2.45 20.97 -8.05
CA ASP A 328 2.54 22.43 -7.98
C ASP A 328 3.77 22.92 -8.74
N LEU A 329 3.55 23.97 -9.54
CA LEU A 329 4.53 24.57 -10.44
C LEU A 329 4.80 26.01 -10.02
N TRP A 330 5.98 26.25 -9.47
CA TRP A 330 6.38 27.50 -8.84
C TRP A 330 7.22 28.37 -9.79
N PRO A 331 6.66 29.45 -10.38
CA PRO A 331 7.40 30.33 -11.28
C PRO A 331 8.30 31.28 -10.48
N PHE A 332 9.60 31.26 -10.76
CA PHE A 332 10.59 32.18 -10.22
C PHE A 332 11.15 33.07 -11.31
N TYR A 333 11.55 34.29 -10.97
CA TYR A 333 12.31 35.17 -11.83
C TYR A 333 13.62 35.59 -11.18
N VAL A 334 14.59 35.94 -12.02
CA VAL A 334 15.90 36.40 -11.57
C VAL A 334 15.77 37.86 -11.15
N ARG A 335 16.12 38.16 -9.90
CA ARG A 335 16.40 39.52 -9.47
C ARG A 335 17.88 39.80 -9.74
N PRO A 336 18.20 40.76 -10.64
CA PRO A 336 19.59 41.08 -10.95
C PRO A 336 20.28 41.72 -9.75
N GLY A 337 21.58 41.48 -9.63
CA GLY A 337 22.43 41.98 -8.56
C GLY A 337 23.86 41.47 -8.74
N ALA A 338 24.75 41.79 -7.79
CA ALA A 338 26.12 41.26 -7.79
C ALA A 338 26.13 39.72 -7.71
N VAL A 339 25.16 39.15 -6.98
CA VAL A 339 24.82 37.73 -7.00
C VAL A 339 23.34 37.64 -7.40
N PRO A 340 23.01 37.12 -8.60
CA PRO A 340 21.63 36.96 -9.02
C PRO A 340 20.86 36.00 -8.11
N VAL A 341 19.62 36.36 -7.78
CA VAL A 341 18.77 35.61 -6.85
C VAL A 341 17.47 35.22 -7.54
N MET A 342 17.05 33.97 -7.37
CA MET A 342 15.73 33.49 -7.76
C MET A 342 14.70 33.90 -6.71
N THR A 343 13.66 34.61 -7.16
CA THR A 343 12.59 35.14 -6.31
C THR A 343 11.22 34.96 -6.96
N LYS A 344 10.16 35.13 -6.18
CA LYS A 344 8.77 35.26 -6.61
C LYS A 344 8.06 36.35 -5.81
N ASP A 345 6.84 36.70 -6.22
CA ASP A 345 6.09 37.81 -5.62
C ASP A 345 5.21 37.36 -4.43
N THR A 346 4.91 36.06 -4.32
CA THR A 346 4.03 35.50 -3.28
C THR A 346 4.68 34.34 -2.55
N TRP A 347 4.65 34.35 -1.21
CA TRP A 347 5.26 33.34 -0.35
C TRP A 347 4.20 32.74 0.59
N LEU A 348 4.25 31.43 0.83
CA LEU A 348 3.24 30.70 1.61
C LEU A 348 3.62 30.47 3.07
N GLY A 349 4.72 31.08 3.54
CA GLY A 349 5.13 31.05 4.96
C GLY A 349 5.70 29.71 5.43
N HIS A 350 5.99 28.78 4.52
CA HIS A 350 6.74 27.57 4.83
C HIS A 350 8.24 27.89 4.97
N ARG A 351 8.94 27.20 5.87
CA ARG A 351 10.39 27.40 6.12
C ARG A 351 11.23 27.30 4.85
N GLN A 352 10.88 26.37 3.96
CA GLN A 352 11.58 26.09 2.71
C GLN A 352 11.22 27.04 1.55
N ASP A 353 10.15 27.82 1.70
CA ASP A 353 9.65 28.74 0.67
C ASP A 353 10.40 30.08 0.80
N VAL A 354 11.66 30.07 0.34
CA VAL A 354 12.61 31.18 0.44
C VAL A 354 13.31 31.44 -0.90
N GLU A 355 13.83 32.66 -1.07
CA GLU A 355 14.75 33.04 -2.15
C GLU A 355 16.03 32.20 -2.12
N PHE A 356 16.69 32.03 -3.27
CA PHE A 356 17.95 31.29 -3.37
C PHE A 356 18.84 31.79 -4.52
N PRO A 357 20.17 31.61 -4.46
CA PRO A 357 21.08 32.02 -5.53
C PRO A 357 20.79 31.32 -6.87
N GLU A 358 20.80 32.06 -7.98
CA GLU A 358 20.62 31.48 -9.32
C GLU A 358 21.72 30.48 -9.69
N SER A 359 22.91 30.59 -9.06
CA SER A 359 24.03 29.68 -9.29
C SER A 359 23.69 28.21 -9.04
N PHE A 360 22.66 27.91 -8.24
CA PHE A 360 22.15 26.54 -8.08
C PHE A 360 21.50 25.96 -9.34
N LEU A 361 21.08 26.82 -10.29
CA LEU A 361 20.36 26.42 -11.51
C LEU A 361 21.22 26.48 -12.77
N VAL A 362 22.44 27.03 -12.69
CA VAL A 362 23.30 27.28 -13.86
C VAL A 362 24.64 26.56 -13.68
N PRO A 363 24.84 25.36 -14.29
CA PRO A 363 23.85 24.57 -15.01
C PRO A 363 22.88 23.84 -14.06
N LEU A 364 21.80 23.27 -14.60
CA LEU A 364 20.96 22.31 -13.88
C LEU A 364 21.64 20.93 -13.83
N GLY A 365 21.48 20.23 -12.71
CA GLY A 365 21.81 18.83 -12.54
C GLY A 365 20.67 17.89 -12.95
N THR A 366 20.82 16.60 -12.62
CA THR A 366 19.78 15.58 -12.84
C THR A 366 19.79 14.58 -11.69
N VAL A 367 18.61 14.16 -11.25
CA VAL A 367 18.40 13.17 -10.18
C VAL A 367 17.35 12.15 -10.60
N ALA A 368 17.40 10.95 -10.04
CA ALA A 368 16.33 9.97 -10.22
C ALA A 368 15.10 10.40 -9.38
N PHE A 369 13.93 10.42 -9.99
CA PHE A 369 12.68 10.72 -9.28
C PHE A 369 11.50 10.06 -9.97
N ALA A 370 10.66 9.35 -9.19
CA ALA A 370 9.42 8.75 -9.68
C ALA A 370 9.61 7.86 -10.94
N GLY A 371 10.77 7.24 -11.09
CA GLY A 371 11.13 6.37 -12.22
C GLY A 371 11.60 7.10 -13.49
N VAL A 372 11.91 8.39 -13.42
CA VAL A 372 12.52 9.16 -14.52
C VAL A 372 13.76 9.93 -14.05
N ALA A 373 14.58 10.38 -15.00
CA ALA A 373 15.66 11.33 -14.74
C ALA A 373 15.09 12.75 -14.79
N ALA A 374 14.98 13.41 -13.64
CA ALA A 374 14.39 14.74 -13.49
C ALA A 374 15.47 15.80 -13.29
N LYS A 375 15.22 17.04 -13.76
CA LYS A 375 16.11 18.17 -13.52
C LYS A 375 16.12 18.58 -12.05
N ALA A 376 17.27 18.99 -11.56
CA ALA A 376 17.47 19.43 -10.19
C ALA A 376 18.51 20.57 -10.14
N PRO A 377 18.60 21.31 -9.03
CA PRO A 377 19.76 22.15 -8.76
C PRO A 377 21.09 21.38 -8.91
N ASN A 378 22.17 22.05 -9.30
CA ASN A 378 23.48 21.41 -9.52
C ASN A 378 24.15 20.89 -8.23
N ASP A 379 23.84 21.50 -7.08
CA ASP A 379 24.15 20.99 -5.76
C ASP A 379 22.84 20.76 -4.98
N PRO A 380 22.17 19.60 -5.19
CA PRO A 380 20.93 19.29 -4.49
C PRO A 380 21.07 19.29 -2.96
N ARG A 381 22.22 18.88 -2.43
CA ARG A 381 22.45 18.83 -0.98
C ARG A 381 22.51 20.24 -0.41
N GLY A 382 23.40 21.09 -0.94
CA GLY A 382 23.52 22.47 -0.48
C GLY A 382 22.21 23.24 -0.63
N PHE A 383 21.47 23.00 -1.71
CA PHE A 383 20.15 23.59 -1.93
C PHE A 383 19.11 23.16 -0.90
N LEU A 384 19.05 21.85 -0.58
CA LEU A 384 18.14 21.32 0.43
C LEU A 384 18.52 21.78 1.83
N GLU A 385 19.81 21.83 2.18
CA GLU A 385 20.28 22.30 3.48
C GLU A 385 20.03 23.80 3.68
N LEU A 386 20.10 24.61 2.61
CA LEU A 386 19.69 26.02 2.62
C LEU A 386 18.20 26.16 2.99
N LYS A 387 17.34 25.32 2.40
CA LYS A 387 15.87 25.44 2.54
C LYS A 387 15.32 24.77 3.80
N PHE A 388 15.79 23.59 4.15
CA PHE A 388 15.27 22.79 5.26
C PHE A 388 16.15 22.88 6.51
N GLY A 389 17.45 23.12 6.34
CA GLY A 389 18.45 23.10 7.39
C GLY A 389 19.43 21.93 7.26
N PRO A 390 20.57 21.97 7.96
CA PRO A 390 21.59 20.93 7.91
C PRO A 390 21.04 19.55 8.31
N GLY A 391 21.44 18.50 7.58
CA GLY A 391 21.06 17.12 7.89
C GLY A 391 19.62 16.74 7.53
N ALA A 392 18.88 17.60 6.82
CA ALA A 392 17.50 17.34 6.42
C ALA A 392 17.35 16.07 5.55
N ILE A 393 18.38 15.70 4.78
CA ILE A 393 18.35 14.48 3.95
C ILE A 393 18.39 13.23 4.85
N GLU A 394 19.25 13.22 5.86
CA GLU A 394 19.50 12.08 6.75
C GLU A 394 18.47 11.97 7.87
N SER A 395 17.83 13.08 8.25
CA SER A 395 16.89 13.17 9.38
C SER A 395 15.46 13.42 8.88
N PRO A 396 14.69 12.37 8.52
CA PRO A 396 13.32 12.54 8.05
C PRO A 396 12.38 13.02 9.17
N GLU A 397 11.53 13.98 8.83
CA GLU A 397 10.45 14.47 9.70
C GLU A 397 9.10 14.44 8.98
N TYR A 398 8.01 14.36 9.74
CA TYR A 398 6.67 14.62 9.21
C TYR A 398 6.47 16.13 8.99
N PRO A 399 5.53 16.54 8.11
CA PRO A 399 5.31 17.95 7.80
C PRO A 399 5.03 18.86 9.00
N ASN A 400 4.43 18.31 10.07
CA ASN A 400 4.16 19.03 11.30
C ASN A 400 4.50 18.17 12.53
N PRO A 401 5.76 18.19 13.00
CA PRO A 401 6.21 17.39 14.14
C PRO A 401 5.53 17.74 15.48
N ALA A 402 4.96 18.95 15.59
CA ALA A 402 4.20 19.36 16.77
C ALA A 402 2.83 18.66 16.86
N VAL A 403 2.22 18.36 15.70
CA VAL A 403 0.97 17.59 15.63
C VAL A 403 1.24 16.09 15.71
N ARG A 404 2.25 15.61 14.97
CA ARG A 404 2.61 14.19 14.97
C ARG A 404 4.10 14.00 14.68
N ARG A 405 4.78 13.25 15.53
CA ARG A 405 6.18 12.80 15.32
C ARG A 405 6.24 11.48 14.55
N LEU A 406 7.35 11.26 13.84
CA LEU A 406 7.58 10.15 12.92
C LEU A 406 7.39 8.77 13.56
#